data_AF-A0A1Q8AGI1-F1
#
_entry.id   AF-A0A1Q8AGI1-F1
#
_cell.length_a   1.000
_cell.length_b   1.000
_cell.length_c   1.000
_cell.angle_alpha   90.00
_cell.angle_beta   90.00
_cell.angle_gamma   90.00
#
_symmetry.space_group_name_H-M   'P 1'
#
loop_
_entity.id
_entity.type
_entity.pdbx_description
1 polymer ?
#
loop_
_entity_poly.entity_id
_entity_poly.type
_entity_poly.pdbx_seq_one_letter_code
_entity_poly.pdbx_strand_id
1 'polypeptide(L)'
;MRSLILTASFLALTVSRVVAQSTPDEFFETRIRPVLSTRCYACHSSKLAAPKGELALDTKTGLLKGGKLGPAIVPGNPSESRLLQALRYTDPHLQMPPSGKLADSIIADFEQWIAAGARDPRAETVVARKKIHENLQERRPNMDNSAALIRDLRQRGLLDETLVVWGGEFGRTPVSESGDGRDHNPYGFSMFMAGGGVKGGMTYGATDEFGFKAVENRVSIHELHATILHQLGIDHEKLTYRYAGRDFRLIDVFGNVVTDLLA
;
A
#
# COMPACT_ATOMS: atom_id res chain seq x y z
N MET A 1 -72.39 20.67 1.85
CA MET A 1 -71.06 21.34 1.93
C MET A 1 -70.10 20.41 2.65
N ARG A 2 -69.19 19.74 1.94
CA ARG A 2 -68.11 18.94 2.53
C ARG A 2 -66.80 19.48 1.97
N SER A 3 -66.07 20.24 2.79
CA SER A 3 -64.75 20.77 2.45
C SER A 3 -63.70 19.69 2.65
N LEU A 4 -62.95 19.37 1.59
CA LEU A 4 -61.75 18.54 1.64
C LEU A 4 -60.55 19.47 1.81
N ILE A 5 -59.80 19.33 2.91
CA ILE A 5 -58.53 20.03 3.12
C ILE A 5 -57.41 19.06 2.77
N LEU A 6 -56.65 19.35 1.71
CA LEU A 6 -55.42 18.64 1.36
C LEU A 6 -54.25 19.29 2.11
N THR A 7 -53.65 18.57 3.06
CA THR A 7 -52.36 18.94 3.67
C THR A 7 -51.23 18.27 2.90
N ALA A 8 -50.42 19.06 2.19
CA ALA A 8 -49.20 18.58 1.55
C ALA A 8 -48.04 18.63 2.56
N SER A 9 -47.59 17.47 3.04
CA SER A 9 -46.36 17.35 3.83
C SER A 9 -45.14 17.34 2.91
N PHE A 10 -44.33 18.38 2.98
CA PHE A 10 -42.99 18.43 2.37
C PHE A 10 -42.01 17.64 3.24
N LEU A 11 -41.57 16.47 2.76
CA LEU A 11 -40.50 15.69 3.38
C LEU A 11 -39.15 16.19 2.84
N ALA A 12 -38.43 17.00 3.62
CA ALA A 12 -37.07 17.43 3.28
C ALA A 12 -36.08 16.28 3.52
N LEU A 13 -35.56 15.66 2.45
CA LEU A 13 -34.44 14.73 2.54
C LEU A 13 -33.13 15.52 2.75
N THR A 14 -32.59 15.49 3.96
CA THR A 14 -31.23 15.94 4.24
C THR A 14 -30.24 14.86 3.79
N VAL A 15 -29.48 15.12 2.72
CA VAL A 15 -28.35 14.27 2.32
C VAL A 15 -27.15 14.62 3.20
N SER A 16 -26.93 13.85 4.26
CA SER A 16 -25.69 13.94 5.03
C SER A 16 -24.55 13.36 4.20
N ARG A 17 -23.58 14.20 3.82
CA ARG A 17 -22.29 13.74 3.28
C ARG A 17 -21.57 12.94 4.37
N VAL A 18 -21.46 11.63 4.20
CA VAL A 18 -20.50 10.81 4.95
C VAL A 18 -19.11 11.20 4.44
N VAL A 19 -18.39 12.01 5.21
CA VAL A 19 -16.95 12.17 5.03
C VAL A 19 -16.33 10.91 5.58
N ALA A 20 -15.73 10.09 4.73
CA ALA A 20 -14.97 8.93 5.17
C ALA A 20 -13.82 9.42 6.07
N GLN A 21 -13.89 9.11 7.36
CA GLN A 21 -12.83 9.41 8.31
C GLN A 21 -11.71 8.39 8.09
N SER A 22 -10.48 8.87 7.88
CA SER A 22 -9.31 7.99 7.71
C SER A 22 -9.20 7.03 8.89
N THR A 23 -8.87 5.77 8.63
CA THR A 23 -8.71 4.79 9.71
C THR A 23 -7.56 5.19 10.64
N PRO A 24 -7.53 4.73 11.91
CA PRO A 24 -6.43 5.03 12.82
C PRO A 24 -5.04 4.64 12.28
N ASP A 25 -4.96 3.54 11.52
CA ASP A 25 -3.72 3.09 10.89
C ASP A 25 -3.35 3.98 9.71
N GLU A 26 -4.30 4.32 8.83
CA GLU A 26 -4.09 5.26 7.74
C GLU A 26 -3.63 6.64 8.24
N PHE A 27 -4.23 7.13 9.34
CA PHE A 27 -3.84 8.40 9.96
C PHE A 27 -2.38 8.36 10.42
N PHE A 28 -1.97 7.30 11.13
CA PHE A 28 -0.59 7.15 11.56
C PHE A 28 0.36 7.09 10.37
N GLU A 29 0.05 6.28 9.36
CA GLU A 29 0.92 6.06 8.20
C GLU A 29 1.07 7.32 7.31
N THR A 30 0.02 8.12 7.18
CA THR A 30 0.02 9.28 6.28
C THR A 30 0.40 10.59 6.97
N ARG A 31 0.09 10.74 8.26
CA ARG A 31 0.27 12.02 9.00
C ARG A 31 1.43 11.99 9.99
N ILE A 32 1.66 10.85 10.64
CA ILE A 32 2.61 10.76 11.77
C ILE A 32 3.94 10.16 11.33
N ARG A 33 3.92 8.97 10.73
CA ARG A 33 5.13 8.24 10.34
C ARG A 33 6.05 9.03 9.43
N PRO A 34 5.58 9.75 8.38
CA PRO A 34 6.49 10.46 7.48
C PRO A 34 7.28 11.55 8.20
N VAL A 35 6.67 12.21 9.19
CA VAL A 35 7.36 13.21 10.01
C VAL A 35 8.39 12.53 10.92
N LEU A 36 8.00 11.46 11.60
CA LEU A 36 8.93 10.69 12.44
C LEU A 36 10.14 10.18 11.65
N SER A 37 9.93 9.65 10.45
CA SER A 37 11.01 9.10 9.62
C SER A 37 11.94 10.17 9.07
N THR A 38 11.38 11.27 8.56
CA THR A 38 12.17 12.31 7.89
C THR A 38 12.81 13.30 8.86
N ARG A 39 12.20 13.54 10.03
CA ARG A 39 12.66 14.57 10.98
C ARG A 39 13.27 14.01 12.26
N CYS A 40 12.98 12.77 12.63
CA CYS A 40 13.34 12.28 13.97
C CYS A 40 14.33 11.10 13.97
N TYR A 41 14.20 10.14 13.05
CA TYR A 41 14.95 8.86 13.14
C TYR A 41 16.46 9.00 13.00
N ALA A 42 16.96 10.04 12.33
CA ALA A 42 18.38 10.30 12.22
C ALA A 42 19.08 10.42 13.60
N CYS A 43 18.34 10.83 14.64
CA CYS A 43 18.86 10.95 16.02
C CYS A 43 18.16 10.04 17.03
N HIS A 44 16.90 9.62 16.77
CA HIS A 44 16.04 8.89 17.71
C HIS A 44 15.50 7.60 17.11
N SER A 45 16.40 6.69 16.71
CA SER A 45 16.04 5.37 16.18
C SER A 45 16.74 4.27 16.96
N SER A 46 16.04 3.15 17.15
CA SER A 46 16.56 1.90 17.71
C SER A 46 17.71 1.28 16.89
N LYS A 47 17.92 1.74 15.66
CA LYS A 47 19.02 1.28 14.80
C LYS A 47 20.34 1.99 15.07
N LEU A 48 20.32 3.08 15.84
CA LEU A 48 21.53 3.82 16.20
C LEU A 48 22.23 3.11 17.36
N ALA A 49 23.56 3.02 17.29
CA ALA A 49 24.35 2.48 18.41
C ALA A 49 24.21 3.33 19.69
N ALA A 50 23.98 4.64 19.54
CA ALA A 50 23.79 5.59 20.63
C ALA A 50 22.72 6.65 20.29
N PRO A 51 21.42 6.32 20.41
CA PRO A 51 20.34 7.27 20.12
C PRO A 51 20.32 8.41 21.15
N LYS A 52 20.03 9.62 20.68
CA LYS A 52 20.00 10.81 21.53
C LYS A 52 18.92 10.65 22.61
N GLY A 53 19.28 10.97 23.85
CA GLY A 53 18.37 10.85 24.99
C GLY A 53 17.93 9.42 25.32
N GLU A 54 18.60 8.39 24.77
CA GLU A 54 18.19 6.98 24.85
C GLU A 54 16.77 6.74 24.31
N LEU A 55 16.33 7.60 23.39
CA LEU A 55 14.97 7.61 22.86
C LEU A 55 14.93 6.98 21.45
N ALA A 56 14.03 6.02 21.25
CA ALA A 56 13.73 5.43 19.96
C ALA A 56 12.28 5.71 19.55
N LEU A 57 12.08 6.50 18.49
CA LEU A 57 10.77 6.88 17.98
C LEU A 57 10.30 6.01 16.79
N ASP A 58 11.17 5.13 16.30
CA ASP A 58 10.94 4.23 15.18
C ASP A 58 10.20 2.94 15.55
N THR A 59 9.88 2.75 16.83
CA THR A 59 9.13 1.59 17.34
C THR A 59 8.03 2.03 18.32
N LYS A 60 6.93 1.27 18.36
CA LYS A 60 5.84 1.48 19.33
C LYS A 60 6.34 1.40 20.77
N THR A 61 7.15 0.38 21.07
CA THR A 61 7.72 0.19 22.41
C THR A 61 8.63 1.35 22.81
N GLY A 62 9.46 1.85 21.89
CA GLY A 62 10.34 2.99 22.15
C GLY A 62 9.58 4.29 22.42
N LEU A 63 8.47 4.53 21.71
CA LEU A 63 7.57 5.66 21.97
C LEU A 63 6.95 5.60 23.37
N LEU A 64 6.44 4.44 23.78
CA LEU A 64 5.78 4.25 25.07
C LEU A 64 6.76 4.25 26.24
N LYS A 65 7.91 3.59 26.09
CA LYS A 65 8.98 3.58 27.11
C LYS A 65 9.63 4.96 27.25
N GLY A 66 9.83 5.63 26.11
CA GLY A 66 10.57 6.87 26.02
C GLY A 66 12.06 6.72 26.33
N GLY A 67 12.69 7.82 26.72
CA GLY A 67 14.15 7.90 26.94
C GLY A 67 14.51 8.18 28.41
N LYS A 68 15.65 8.85 28.64
CA LYS A 68 16.11 9.27 29.98
C LYS A 68 15.09 10.10 30.76
N LEU A 69 14.23 10.78 30.02
CA LEU A 69 13.18 11.64 30.53
C LEU A 69 11.85 10.86 30.71
N GLY A 70 11.82 9.53 30.63
CA GLY A 70 10.58 8.77 30.70
C GLY A 70 9.78 8.79 29.39
N PRO A 71 8.48 8.42 29.42
CA PRO A 71 7.66 8.17 28.23
C PRO A 71 7.66 9.34 27.24
N ALA A 72 7.81 9.03 25.94
CA ALA A 72 7.70 10.07 24.90
C ALA A 72 6.23 10.41 24.64
N ILE A 73 5.36 9.41 24.68
CA ILE A 73 3.91 9.59 24.54
C ILE A 73 3.16 8.87 25.67
N VAL A 74 2.02 9.44 26.06
CA VAL A 74 1.02 8.84 26.93
C VAL A 74 -0.27 8.75 26.12
N PRO A 75 -0.64 7.55 25.63
CA PRO A 75 -1.85 7.37 24.82
C PRO A 75 -3.10 7.94 25.50
N GLY A 76 -3.87 8.75 24.78
CA GLY A 76 -5.06 9.43 25.30
C GLY A 76 -4.78 10.70 26.10
N ASN A 77 -3.51 11.01 26.40
CA ASN A 77 -3.14 12.16 27.23
C ASN A 77 -2.06 13.04 26.57
N PRO A 78 -2.45 13.97 25.67
CA PRO A 78 -1.53 14.88 25.00
C PRO A 78 -0.72 15.78 25.94
N SER A 79 -1.29 16.25 27.05
CA SER A 79 -0.60 17.16 27.98
C SER A 79 0.54 16.46 28.74
N GLU A 80 0.38 15.18 29.05
CA GLU A 80 1.41 14.35 29.69
C GLU A 80 2.43 13.78 28.70
N SER A 81 2.19 13.93 27.39
CA SER A 81 3.08 13.43 26.35
C SER A 81 4.25 14.38 26.09
N ARG A 82 5.44 14.00 26.56
CA ARG A 82 6.68 14.80 26.42
C ARG A 82 7.05 15.11 24.98
N LEU A 83 6.71 14.22 24.04
CA LEU A 83 6.91 14.47 22.61
C LEU A 83 6.20 15.76 22.18
N LEU A 84 4.96 16.00 22.62
CA LEU A 84 4.22 17.22 22.27
C LEU A 84 4.81 18.46 22.92
N GLN A 85 5.27 18.34 24.17
CA GLN A 85 5.97 19.45 24.85
C GLN A 85 7.23 19.85 24.06
N ALA A 86 8.00 18.85 23.62
CA ALA A 86 9.20 19.03 22.82
C ALA A 86 8.92 19.63 21.42
N LEU A 87 7.84 19.20 20.76
CA LEU A 87 7.43 19.70 19.44
C LEU A 87 6.85 21.12 19.51
N ARG A 88 6.14 21.45 20.59
CA ARG A 88 5.55 22.78 20.80
C ARG A 88 6.55 23.82 21.27
N TYR A 89 7.73 23.37 21.73
CA TYR A 89 8.76 24.18 22.38
C TYR A 89 8.23 24.84 23.67
N THR A 90 7.41 24.13 24.44
CA THR A 90 6.88 24.66 25.71
C THR A 90 7.95 24.72 26.80
N ASP A 91 9.00 23.89 26.69
CA ASP A 91 10.14 23.88 27.59
C ASP A 91 11.38 24.42 26.84
N PRO A 92 12.02 25.51 27.32
CA PRO A 92 13.25 26.06 26.74
C PRO A 92 14.42 25.07 26.68
N HIS A 93 14.43 24.04 27.53
CA HIS A 93 15.49 23.04 27.61
C HIS A 93 15.16 21.74 26.86
N LEU A 94 13.96 21.64 26.29
CA LEU A 94 13.50 20.48 25.54
C LEU A 94 12.75 20.95 24.28
N GLN A 95 13.51 21.19 23.21
CA GLN A 95 12.99 21.65 21.93
C GLN A 95 13.44 20.71 20.81
N MET A 96 12.47 20.14 20.09
CA MET A 96 12.72 19.21 19.00
C MET A 96 11.79 19.49 17.81
N PRO A 97 12.27 19.43 16.55
CA PRO A 97 13.66 19.22 16.14
C PRO A 97 14.55 20.44 16.44
N PRO A 98 15.87 20.28 16.69
CA PRO A 98 16.76 21.42 16.94
C PRO A 98 17.02 22.27 15.69
N SER A 99 16.73 21.73 14.50
CA SER A 99 16.86 22.42 13.21
C SER A 99 15.74 23.40 12.91
N GLY A 100 14.79 23.59 13.83
CA GLY A 100 13.63 24.47 13.66
C GLY A 100 12.31 23.76 13.96
N LYS A 101 11.34 24.55 14.44
CA LYS A 101 10.02 24.07 14.87
C LYS A 101 9.21 23.57 13.66
N LEU A 102 8.45 22.49 13.87
CA LEU A 102 7.52 21.98 12.85
C LEU A 102 6.34 22.95 12.64
N ALA A 103 5.68 22.84 11.49
CA ALA A 103 4.45 23.60 11.25
C ALA A 103 3.37 23.24 12.27
N ASP A 104 2.57 24.23 12.69
CA ASP A 104 1.53 24.03 13.71
C ASP A 104 0.49 22.97 13.29
N SER A 105 0.21 22.84 11.99
CA SER A 105 -0.67 21.77 11.47
C SER A 105 -0.11 20.37 11.71
N ILE A 106 1.21 20.19 11.58
CA ILE A 106 1.86 18.92 11.87
C ILE A 106 1.79 18.64 13.38
N ILE A 107 2.05 19.64 14.22
CA ILE A 107 1.95 19.49 15.68
C ILE A 107 0.53 19.11 16.10
N ALA A 108 -0.49 19.70 15.45
CA ALA A 108 -1.89 19.35 15.66
C ALA A 108 -2.20 17.89 15.27
N ASP A 109 -1.59 17.37 14.19
CA ASP A 109 -1.74 15.96 13.82
C ASP A 109 -1.19 15.02 14.91
N PHE A 110 -0.02 15.34 15.49
CA PHE A 110 0.54 14.58 16.61
C PHE A 110 -0.36 14.63 17.85
N GLU A 111 -0.95 15.78 18.15
CA GLU A 111 -1.90 15.93 19.25
C GLU A 111 -3.15 15.09 19.02
N GLN A 112 -3.75 15.18 17.83
CA GLN A 112 -4.92 14.40 17.46
C GLN A 112 -4.63 12.89 17.57
N TRP A 113 -3.50 12.45 17.04
CA TRP A 113 -3.09 11.05 17.10
C TRP A 113 -2.92 10.55 18.54
N ILE A 114 -2.26 11.33 19.40
CA ILE A 114 -2.07 10.98 20.80
C ILE A 114 -3.41 10.96 21.55
N ALA A 115 -4.25 11.97 21.35
CA ALA A 115 -5.59 12.04 21.94
C ALA A 115 -6.47 10.85 21.53
N ALA A 116 -6.32 10.37 20.29
CA ALA A 116 -7.02 9.20 19.76
C ALA A 116 -6.42 7.85 20.24
N GLY A 117 -5.50 7.86 21.22
CA GLY A 117 -4.92 6.63 21.80
C GLY A 117 -3.63 6.17 21.12
N ALA A 118 -3.01 7.02 20.29
CA ALA A 118 -1.69 6.80 19.70
C ALA A 118 -1.51 5.44 19.00
N ARG A 119 -2.50 5.04 18.18
CA ARG A 119 -2.43 3.81 17.38
C ARG A 119 -1.15 3.78 16.54
N ASP A 120 -0.37 2.72 16.68
CA ASP A 120 0.88 2.51 15.94
C ASP A 120 0.90 1.08 15.37
N PRO A 121 0.62 0.91 14.06
CA PRO A 121 0.57 -0.40 13.42
C PRO A 121 1.95 -1.04 13.24
N ARG A 122 3.08 -0.37 13.55
CA ARG A 122 4.43 -0.94 13.36
C ARG A 122 4.63 -2.26 14.10
N ALA A 123 4.08 -2.37 15.30
CA ALA A 123 4.18 -3.62 16.07
C ALA A 123 3.49 -4.78 15.34
N GLU A 124 2.35 -4.52 14.69
CA GLU A 124 1.62 -5.50 13.88
C GLU A 124 2.36 -5.79 12.57
N THR A 125 2.99 -4.80 11.93
CA THR A 125 3.79 -5.03 10.70
C THR A 125 4.97 -5.98 10.91
N VAL A 126 5.61 -5.99 12.09
CA VAL A 126 6.72 -6.92 12.39
C VAL A 126 6.20 -8.35 12.54
N VAL A 127 5.05 -8.54 13.20
CA VAL A 127 4.40 -9.85 13.34
C VAL A 127 3.89 -10.33 11.98
N ALA A 128 3.27 -9.46 11.19
CA ALA A 128 2.83 -9.76 9.82
C ALA A 128 4.02 -10.16 8.93
N ARG A 129 5.15 -9.45 9.00
CA ARG A 129 6.38 -9.81 8.25
C ARG A 129 6.93 -11.17 8.65
N LYS A 130 6.92 -11.51 9.94
CA LYS A 130 7.35 -12.84 10.41
C LYS A 130 6.43 -13.95 9.85
N LYS A 131 5.11 -13.77 9.93
CA LYS A 131 4.13 -14.69 9.32
C LYS A 131 4.28 -14.78 7.80
N ILE A 132 4.61 -13.69 7.11
CA ILE A 132 4.87 -13.71 5.66
C ILE A 132 6.08 -14.58 5.35
N HIS A 133 7.18 -14.45 6.10
CA HIS A 133 8.36 -15.27 5.86
C HIS A 133 8.04 -16.76 6.03
N GLU A 134 7.37 -17.13 7.11
CA GLU A 134 6.94 -18.51 7.38
C GLU A 134 6.01 -19.04 6.28
N ASN A 135 4.95 -18.28 5.93
CA ASN A 135 4.05 -18.63 4.82
C ASN A 135 4.78 -18.78 3.47
N LEU A 136 5.76 -17.93 3.19
CA LEU A 136 6.54 -18.03 1.96
C LEU A 136 7.43 -19.27 1.99
N GLN A 137 8.04 -19.62 3.12
CA GLN A 137 8.83 -20.86 3.22
C GLN A 137 7.95 -22.10 2.97
N GLU A 138 6.73 -22.10 3.51
CA GLU A 138 5.76 -23.18 3.28
C GLU A 138 5.29 -23.25 1.82
N ARG A 139 5.08 -22.09 1.16
CA ARG A 139 4.57 -22.03 -0.22
C ARG A 139 5.64 -22.12 -1.30
N ARG A 140 6.91 -21.84 -0.97
CA ARG A 140 8.06 -21.86 -1.90
C ARG A 140 8.16 -23.15 -2.72
N PRO A 141 8.02 -24.36 -2.13
CA PRO A 141 8.08 -25.60 -2.90
C PRO A 141 7.06 -25.65 -4.05
N ASN A 142 5.88 -25.05 -3.89
CA ASN A 142 4.88 -24.98 -4.96
C ASN A 142 5.32 -24.06 -6.12
N MET A 143 6.16 -23.06 -5.83
CA MET A 143 6.71 -22.14 -6.82
C MET A 143 7.94 -22.72 -7.53
N ASP A 144 8.69 -23.61 -6.87
CA ASP A 144 9.87 -24.26 -7.47
C ASP A 144 9.49 -25.11 -8.70
N ASN A 145 8.27 -25.65 -8.73
CA ASN A 145 7.73 -26.39 -9.88
C ASN A 145 7.65 -25.53 -11.15
N SER A 146 7.34 -24.24 -11.04
CA SER A 146 7.36 -23.30 -12.18
C SER A 146 8.75 -23.13 -12.75
N ALA A 147 9.74 -22.98 -11.86
CA ALA A 147 11.13 -22.82 -12.27
C ALA A 147 11.65 -24.10 -12.94
N ALA A 148 11.25 -25.27 -12.42
CA ALA A 148 11.53 -26.56 -13.05
C ALA A 148 10.90 -26.66 -14.44
N LEU A 149 9.62 -26.31 -14.60
CA LEU A 149 8.94 -26.29 -15.90
C LEU A 149 9.68 -25.43 -16.94
N ILE A 150 10.09 -24.22 -16.56
CA ILE A 150 10.80 -23.30 -17.47
C ILE A 150 12.17 -23.87 -17.86
N ARG A 151 12.88 -24.50 -16.91
CA ARG A 151 14.17 -25.17 -17.18
C ARG A 151 13.99 -26.36 -18.12
N ASP A 152 12.95 -27.16 -17.91
CA ASP A 152 12.65 -28.32 -18.75
C ASP A 152 12.26 -27.92 -20.16
N LEU A 153 11.42 -26.89 -20.32
CA LEU A 153 11.08 -26.32 -21.62
C LEU A 153 12.34 -25.81 -22.35
N ARG A 154 13.23 -25.12 -21.63
CA ARG A 154 14.50 -24.65 -22.19
C ARG A 154 15.39 -25.81 -22.63
N GLN A 155 15.56 -26.82 -21.78
CA GLN A 155 16.42 -27.97 -22.07
C GLN A 155 15.92 -28.76 -23.30
N ARG A 156 14.61 -28.77 -23.53
CA ARG A 156 13.97 -29.43 -24.67
C ARG A 156 13.88 -28.54 -25.92
N GLY A 157 14.36 -27.29 -25.86
CA GLY A 157 14.24 -26.33 -26.97
C GLY A 157 12.81 -25.85 -27.24
N LEU A 158 11.90 -26.03 -26.28
CA LEU A 158 10.47 -25.67 -26.43
C LEU A 158 10.12 -24.29 -25.86
N LEU A 159 11.02 -23.69 -25.09
CA LEU A 159 10.74 -22.42 -24.41
C LEU A 159 10.48 -21.27 -25.40
N ASP A 160 11.15 -21.28 -26.55
CA ASP A 160 11.00 -20.21 -27.55
C ASP A 160 9.62 -20.23 -28.24
N GLU A 161 8.96 -21.39 -28.27
CA GLU A 161 7.61 -21.58 -28.83
C GLU A 161 6.52 -21.62 -27.74
N THR A 162 6.90 -21.56 -26.46
CA THR A 162 5.98 -21.68 -25.33
C THR A 162 5.98 -20.41 -24.50
N LEU A 163 4.85 -19.70 -24.49
CA LEU A 163 4.63 -18.60 -23.55
C LEU A 163 4.18 -19.15 -22.18
N VAL A 164 5.00 -18.94 -21.16
CA VAL A 164 4.66 -19.22 -19.76
C VAL A 164 4.19 -17.93 -19.11
N VAL A 165 2.97 -17.91 -18.58
CA VAL A 165 2.41 -16.81 -17.80
C VAL A 165 2.11 -17.33 -16.39
N TRP A 166 2.61 -16.65 -15.38
CA TRP A 166 2.44 -17.02 -13.99
C TRP A 166 2.10 -15.79 -13.14
N GLY A 167 1.06 -15.88 -12.33
CA GLY A 167 0.68 -14.80 -11.42
C GLY A 167 -0.62 -15.08 -10.69
N GLY A 168 -1.11 -14.06 -9.98
CA GLY A 168 -2.42 -14.09 -9.33
C GLY A 168 -3.43 -13.17 -10.04
N GLU A 169 -4.67 -13.21 -9.59
CA GLU A 169 -5.74 -12.34 -10.09
C GLU A 169 -5.64 -10.89 -9.55
N PHE A 170 -5.08 -10.73 -8.36
CA PHE A 170 -4.97 -9.47 -7.64
C PHE A 170 -3.73 -9.44 -6.74
N GLY A 171 -3.33 -8.23 -6.37
CA GLY A 171 -2.23 -8.01 -5.44
C GLY A 171 -2.66 -8.19 -4.00
N ARG A 172 -1.70 -7.91 -3.11
CA ARG A 172 -1.93 -7.87 -1.67
C ARG A 172 -1.56 -6.49 -1.14
N THR A 173 -2.47 -5.87 -0.40
CA THR A 173 -2.21 -4.54 0.15
C THR A 173 -1.11 -4.61 1.22
N PRO A 174 -0.36 -3.53 1.45
CA PRO A 174 0.58 -3.43 2.57
C PRO A 174 -0.11 -3.29 3.94
N VAL A 175 -1.44 -3.26 4.00
CA VAL A 175 -2.28 -3.09 5.20
C VAL A 175 -3.30 -4.22 5.31
N SER A 176 -3.96 -4.36 6.47
CA SER A 176 -5.03 -5.32 6.67
C SER A 176 -6.04 -4.80 7.68
N GLU A 177 -7.31 -4.83 7.31
CA GLU A 177 -8.40 -4.44 8.23
C GLU A 177 -8.68 -5.51 9.30
N SER A 178 -8.47 -6.79 8.97
CA SER A 178 -8.78 -7.94 9.84
C SER A 178 -7.61 -8.40 10.72
N GLY A 179 -6.40 -7.86 10.52
CA GLY A 179 -5.21 -8.16 11.34
C GLY A 179 -4.64 -9.58 11.16
N ASP A 180 -5.21 -10.40 10.29
CA ASP A 180 -4.82 -11.78 10.01
C ASP A 180 -4.05 -11.95 8.70
N GLY A 181 -3.99 -10.93 7.83
CA GLY A 181 -3.43 -11.07 6.49
C GLY A 181 -3.04 -9.77 5.79
N ARG A 182 -3.17 -9.76 4.46
CA ARG A 182 -3.05 -8.59 3.57
C ARG A 182 -4.29 -8.58 2.69
N ASP A 183 -4.97 -7.45 2.57
CA ASP A 183 -6.24 -7.37 1.84
C ASP A 183 -6.04 -7.48 0.32
N HIS A 184 -7.14 -7.62 -0.42
CA HIS A 184 -7.15 -7.67 -1.87
C HIS A 184 -6.73 -6.31 -2.45
N ASN A 185 -5.72 -6.29 -3.33
CA ASN A 185 -5.20 -5.06 -3.92
C ASN A 185 -5.41 -5.02 -5.43
N PRO A 186 -6.37 -4.22 -5.93
CA PRO A 186 -6.55 -4.03 -7.37
C PRO A 186 -5.57 -2.99 -7.96
N TYR A 187 -4.83 -2.26 -7.14
CA TYR A 187 -4.02 -1.12 -7.58
C TYR A 187 -2.57 -1.46 -7.93
N GLY A 188 -2.06 -2.59 -7.43
CA GLY A 188 -0.68 -3.01 -7.67
C GLY A 188 -0.49 -4.50 -7.42
N PHE A 189 -0.01 -5.20 -8.45
CA PHE A 189 0.35 -6.61 -8.38
C PHE A 189 1.41 -6.95 -9.44
N SER A 190 1.97 -8.16 -9.36
CA SER A 190 3.04 -8.61 -10.24
C SER A 190 2.61 -9.82 -11.05
N MET A 191 3.02 -9.86 -12.31
CA MET A 191 2.90 -11.00 -13.21
C MET A 191 4.29 -11.40 -13.69
N PHE A 192 4.50 -12.70 -13.86
CA PHE A 192 5.72 -13.27 -14.40
C PHE A 192 5.44 -13.87 -15.78
N MET A 193 6.33 -13.59 -16.73
CA MET A 193 6.25 -14.12 -18.09
C MET A 193 7.61 -14.66 -18.53
N ALA A 194 7.63 -15.76 -19.28
CA ALA A 194 8.85 -16.33 -19.85
C ALA A 194 8.56 -17.07 -21.16
N GLY A 195 9.56 -17.13 -22.04
CA GLY A 195 9.45 -17.86 -23.31
C GLY A 195 8.55 -17.19 -24.33
N GLY A 196 8.29 -17.88 -25.44
CA GLY A 196 7.36 -17.44 -26.47
C GLY A 196 7.66 -16.05 -27.01
N GLY A 197 8.94 -15.64 -27.13
CA GLY A 197 9.35 -14.31 -27.61
C GLY A 197 9.35 -13.16 -26.59
N VAL A 198 9.14 -13.45 -25.30
CA VAL A 198 9.25 -12.44 -24.23
C VAL A 198 10.71 -12.16 -23.89
N LYS A 199 11.06 -10.88 -23.73
CA LYS A 199 12.39 -10.43 -23.32
C LYS A 199 12.68 -10.83 -21.87
N GLY A 200 13.60 -11.77 -21.69
CA GLY A 200 13.99 -12.28 -20.38
C GLY A 200 14.93 -11.36 -19.59
N GLY A 201 15.05 -11.62 -18.28
CA GLY A 201 16.05 -10.98 -17.42
C GLY A 201 15.75 -9.53 -17.03
N MET A 202 14.50 -9.10 -17.15
CA MET A 202 14.08 -7.74 -16.80
C MET A 202 12.94 -7.72 -15.79
N THR A 203 12.80 -6.57 -15.12
CA THR A 203 11.60 -6.18 -14.37
C THR A 203 11.01 -4.98 -15.08
N TYR A 204 9.69 -4.99 -15.29
CA TYR A 204 8.99 -3.92 -15.99
C TYR A 204 7.95 -3.29 -15.08
N GLY A 205 8.19 -2.03 -14.72
CA GLY A 205 7.36 -1.27 -13.80
C GLY A 205 7.68 -1.49 -12.33
N ALA A 206 7.08 -0.63 -11.51
CA ALA A 206 7.28 -0.63 -10.07
C ALA A 206 6.05 -0.07 -9.34
N THR A 207 5.86 -0.52 -8.10
CA THR A 207 4.91 0.10 -7.17
C THR A 207 5.51 1.31 -6.48
N ASP A 208 4.67 2.11 -5.82
CA ASP A 208 5.15 3.12 -4.88
C ASP A 208 6.01 2.51 -3.76
N GLU A 209 6.70 3.37 -3.00
CA GLU A 209 7.57 2.97 -1.88
C GLU A 209 6.85 2.11 -0.83
N PHE A 210 5.52 2.21 -0.75
CA PHE A 210 4.71 1.45 0.18
C PHE A 210 4.28 0.08 -0.37
N GLY A 211 4.39 -0.16 -1.67
CA GLY A 211 3.91 -1.35 -2.33
C GLY A 211 2.40 -1.37 -2.57
N PHE A 212 1.74 -0.20 -2.58
CA PHE A 212 0.28 -0.11 -2.67
C PHE A 212 -0.21 -0.04 -4.12
N LYS A 213 0.33 0.85 -4.95
CA LYS A 213 -0.11 1.00 -6.34
C LYS A 213 1.05 1.00 -7.32
N ALA A 214 0.82 0.52 -8.54
CA ALA A 214 1.78 0.65 -9.65
C ALA A 214 1.93 2.14 -10.03
N VAL A 215 3.16 2.63 -10.12
CA VAL A 215 3.49 4.04 -10.42
C VAL A 215 4.47 4.20 -11.58
N GLU A 216 5.30 3.21 -11.86
CA GLU A 216 6.25 3.20 -12.98
C GLU A 216 5.84 2.15 -14.01
N ASN A 217 5.95 2.48 -15.30
CA ASN A 217 5.64 1.61 -16.46
C ASN A 217 4.40 0.72 -16.22
N ARG A 218 3.29 1.39 -15.88
CA ARG A 218 2.07 0.72 -15.45
C ARG A 218 1.47 -0.11 -16.57
N VAL A 219 1.22 -1.38 -16.29
CA VAL A 219 0.53 -2.32 -17.19
C VAL A 219 -0.79 -2.70 -16.54
N SER A 220 -1.90 -2.37 -17.18
CA SER A 220 -3.23 -2.87 -16.82
C SER A 220 -3.43 -4.30 -17.32
N ILE A 221 -4.48 -4.94 -16.81
CA ILE A 221 -4.87 -6.28 -17.25
C ILE A 221 -5.25 -6.31 -18.76
N HIS A 222 -5.67 -5.18 -19.33
CA HIS A 222 -5.99 -5.08 -20.75
C HIS A 222 -4.72 -5.11 -21.61
N GLU A 223 -3.69 -4.34 -21.24
CA GLU A 223 -2.40 -4.36 -21.96
C GLU A 223 -1.69 -5.71 -21.81
N LEU A 224 -1.77 -6.34 -20.64
CA LEU A 224 -1.22 -7.68 -20.43
C LEU A 224 -1.86 -8.70 -21.38
N HIS A 225 -3.19 -8.77 -21.42
CA HIS A 225 -3.89 -9.71 -22.30
C HIS A 225 -3.70 -9.38 -23.79
N ALA A 226 -3.66 -8.10 -24.16
CA ALA A 226 -3.31 -7.69 -25.53
C ALA A 226 -1.93 -8.25 -25.94
N THR A 227 -0.95 -8.16 -25.04
CA THR A 227 0.40 -8.67 -25.26
C THR A 227 0.44 -10.20 -25.34
N ILE A 228 -0.31 -10.90 -24.49
CA ILE A 228 -0.43 -12.37 -24.54
C ILE A 228 -1.03 -12.82 -25.89
N LEU A 229 -2.14 -12.20 -26.31
CA LEU A 229 -2.78 -12.52 -27.59
C LEU A 229 -1.85 -12.25 -28.78
N HIS A 230 -1.09 -11.16 -28.73
CA HIS A 230 -0.09 -10.84 -29.73
C HIS A 230 0.97 -11.95 -29.85
N GLN A 231 1.51 -12.45 -28.74
CA GLN A 231 2.48 -13.56 -28.76
C GLN A 231 1.88 -14.88 -29.29
N LEU A 232 0.56 -15.04 -29.21
CA LEU A 232 -0.16 -16.17 -29.81
C LEU A 232 -0.46 -15.96 -31.30
N GLY A 233 -0.02 -14.86 -31.90
CA GLY A 233 -0.32 -14.49 -33.29
C GLY A 233 -1.76 -14.01 -33.50
N ILE A 234 -2.45 -13.62 -32.43
CA ILE A 234 -3.85 -13.20 -32.46
C ILE A 234 -3.93 -11.68 -32.31
N ASP A 235 -4.50 -11.04 -33.33
CA ASP A 235 -4.83 -9.62 -33.30
C ASP A 235 -6.09 -9.41 -32.43
N HIS A 236 -5.87 -8.88 -31.22
CA HIS A 236 -6.93 -8.70 -30.23
C HIS A 236 -8.02 -7.70 -30.69
N GLU A 237 -7.73 -6.83 -31.66
CA GLU A 237 -8.71 -5.87 -32.18
C GLU A 237 -9.66 -6.51 -33.20
N LYS A 238 -9.23 -7.59 -33.85
CA LYS A 238 -10.08 -8.36 -34.77
C LYS A 238 -11.05 -9.29 -34.06
N LEU A 239 -10.84 -9.55 -32.77
CA LEU A 239 -11.77 -10.30 -31.92
C LEU A 239 -12.93 -9.42 -31.43
N THR A 240 -13.53 -8.66 -32.34
CA THR A 240 -14.60 -7.70 -32.05
C THR A 240 -15.93 -8.22 -32.56
N TYR A 241 -16.97 -8.17 -31.72
CA TYR A 241 -18.35 -8.45 -32.14
C TYR A 241 -19.31 -7.36 -31.65
N ARG A 242 -20.31 -7.04 -32.47
CA ARG A 242 -21.33 -6.04 -32.15
C ARG A 242 -22.47 -6.70 -31.38
N TYR A 243 -22.78 -6.21 -30.19
CA TYR A 243 -23.91 -6.65 -29.39
C TYR A 243 -24.55 -5.48 -28.65
N ALA A 244 -25.88 -5.45 -28.55
CA ALA A 244 -26.64 -4.40 -27.86
C ALA A 244 -26.20 -2.95 -28.19
N GLY A 245 -25.82 -2.68 -29.45
CA GLY A 245 -25.41 -1.35 -29.91
C GLY A 245 -23.97 -0.94 -29.60
N ARG A 246 -23.16 -1.80 -28.98
CA ARG A 246 -21.73 -1.55 -28.71
C ARG A 246 -20.82 -2.65 -29.25
N ASP A 247 -19.59 -2.30 -29.56
CA ASP A 247 -18.55 -3.27 -29.88
C ASP A 247 -18.00 -3.89 -28.59
N PHE A 248 -17.92 -5.21 -28.56
CA PHE A 248 -17.29 -5.98 -27.50
C PHE A 248 -16.03 -6.65 -28.05
N ARG A 249 -14.94 -6.61 -27.28
CA ARG A 249 -13.74 -7.40 -27.57
C ARG A 249 -13.41 -8.31 -26.39
N LEU A 250 -12.59 -9.33 -26.64
CA LEU A 250 -12.17 -10.30 -25.61
C LEU A 250 -11.54 -9.62 -24.37
N ILE A 251 -10.86 -8.50 -24.59
CA ILE A 251 -10.23 -7.69 -23.54
C ILE A 251 -10.96 -6.36 -23.31
N ASP A 252 -12.24 -6.29 -23.68
CA ASP A 252 -13.05 -5.05 -23.78
C ASP A 252 -12.48 -4.05 -24.81
N VAL A 253 -12.97 -2.80 -24.83
CA VAL A 253 -12.54 -1.75 -25.77
C VAL A 253 -11.22 -1.06 -25.42
N PHE A 254 -10.36 -1.71 -24.62
CA PHE A 254 -9.07 -1.17 -24.14
C PHE A 254 -7.88 -2.07 -24.52
N GLY A 255 -6.68 -1.65 -24.11
CA GLY A 255 -5.45 -2.42 -24.19
C GLY A 255 -4.60 -2.13 -25.42
N ASN A 256 -3.29 -1.95 -25.21
CA ASN A 256 -2.27 -1.90 -26.24
C ASN A 256 -1.23 -2.98 -25.97
N VAL A 257 -0.61 -3.51 -27.02
CA VAL A 257 0.53 -4.44 -26.89
C VAL A 257 1.70 -3.72 -26.24
N VAL A 258 2.26 -4.30 -25.18
CA VAL A 258 3.44 -3.76 -24.48
C VAL A 258 4.70 -4.26 -25.19
N THR A 259 5.09 -3.56 -26.25
CA THR A 259 6.24 -3.94 -27.11
C THR A 259 7.55 -4.02 -26.35
N ASP A 260 7.71 -3.25 -25.27
CA ASP A 260 8.93 -3.24 -24.44
C ASP A 260 9.18 -4.58 -23.73
N LEU A 261 8.16 -5.44 -23.62
CA LEU A 261 8.27 -6.79 -23.05
C LEU A 261 8.73 -7.84 -24.07
N LEU A 262 8.81 -7.49 -25.36
CA LEU A 262 9.06 -8.44 -26.45
C LEU A 262 10.53 -8.38 -26.91
N ALA A 263 11.03 -9.50 -27.44
CA ALA A 263 12.42 -9.69 -27.87
C ALA A 263 12.68 -9.30 -29.33
#